data_AF-A0A0H2X6M6-F1
#
_entry.id   AF-A0A0H2X6M6-F1
#
_cell.length_a   1.000
_cell.length_b   1.000
_cell.length_c   1.000
_cell.angle_alpha   90.00
_cell.angle_beta   90.00
_cell.angle_gamma   90.00
#
_symmetry.space_group_name_H-M   'P 1'
#
loop_
_entity.id
_entity.type
_entity.pdbx_description
1 polymer ?
#
loop_
_entity_poly.entity_id
_entity_poly.type
_entity_poly.pdbx_seq_one_letter_code
_entity_poly.pdbx_strand_id
1 'polypeptide(L)'
;MSAPSSRTAASPRWFVSGDLNGFFGLVVDNLSILGFIAMALIGLFQFPPDVVYGRMFPGTAFGVLVGNLLYTLMARRLARRTGRGDVTAMPLGLDAPTSIGMALLVLGPAFAGFKAQGLDPQAAAIATWKLGMAALVVMGLLKLVLSFVGEAVTRALPRAALLGSIAGIALVLMGLLPLLETLRSPVAGFVTLGLLLYVLLAKGRLPIKLPGVLVAFVVGTALYYGLGLAGLGAPGFAVPAWVAPQVVLPLPNLGFIDGLPSTLPYLPLLLPFGLLMVVGGINVSESARAAGDDYRTRDILLVEALATLVAGVCGGVAQTTPYIGQPAYKHMGARTGYTLLTGLFVGIGGMLGIISGLVQWLPLAVLAPIIVYVSIDITTQAFQATPKQHAGAMVLGFLPSVAYLLAIKAPIWIAPEQLVALTTKVDSHGLPELAVVFALGNGFIITAMLWIAAVVAMIDGRLRRGAVFLLVAAGLTLFGLIHSVDPRGGIYLPWSLQGLARVISWQFVGAYVAMAATLLLLSLLPARKETLA
;
A
#
# COMPACT_ATOMS: atom_id res chain seq x y z
N MET A 1 57.16 -18.84 -14.77
CA MET A 1 55.91 -18.48 -15.46
C MET A 1 54.92 -19.62 -15.28
N SER A 2 54.02 -19.50 -14.30
CA SER A 2 52.92 -20.45 -14.07
C SER A 2 51.64 -19.88 -14.66
N ALA A 3 51.05 -20.58 -15.63
CA ALA A 3 49.83 -20.17 -16.30
C ALA A 3 48.66 -20.03 -15.30
N PRO A 4 47.76 -19.05 -15.46
CA PRO A 4 46.54 -19.00 -14.67
C PRO A 4 45.64 -20.16 -15.09
N SER A 5 45.30 -21.03 -14.14
CA SER A 5 44.29 -22.06 -14.33
C SER A 5 42.97 -21.43 -14.75
N SER A 6 42.51 -21.72 -15.97
CA SER A 6 41.16 -21.42 -16.42
C SER A 6 40.17 -22.19 -15.55
N ARG A 7 39.65 -21.58 -14.48
CA ARG A 7 38.44 -22.09 -13.82
C ARG A 7 37.33 -22.01 -14.86
N THR A 8 36.94 -23.16 -15.41
CA THR A 8 35.69 -23.30 -16.16
C THR A 8 34.58 -22.70 -15.31
N ALA A 9 33.95 -21.61 -15.78
CA ALA A 9 32.84 -20.97 -15.10
C ALA A 9 31.71 -21.99 -14.96
N ALA A 10 31.62 -22.64 -13.79
CA ALA A 10 30.60 -23.63 -13.52
C ALA A 10 29.23 -22.97 -13.70
N SER A 11 28.36 -23.58 -14.50
CA SER A 11 27.02 -23.07 -14.75
C SER A 11 26.32 -22.78 -13.40
N PRO A 12 25.69 -21.61 -13.21
CA PRO A 12 25.07 -21.27 -11.94
C PRO A 12 24.03 -22.33 -11.56
N ARG A 13 24.22 -22.96 -10.39
CA ARG A 13 23.29 -23.95 -9.82
C ARG A 13 21.90 -23.32 -9.67
N TRP A 14 20.85 -24.07 -10.02
CA TRP A 14 19.47 -23.58 -9.93
C TRP A 14 18.98 -23.44 -8.48
N PHE A 15 19.42 -24.33 -7.60
CA PHE A 15 19.01 -24.37 -6.20
C PHE A 15 20.23 -24.53 -5.29
N VAL A 16 20.23 -23.82 -4.17
CA VAL A 16 21.16 -23.96 -3.06
C VAL A 16 20.41 -24.03 -1.73
N SER A 17 21.06 -24.49 -0.66
CA SER A 17 20.43 -24.61 0.67
C SER A 17 19.87 -23.28 1.18
N GLY A 18 20.54 -22.16 0.93
CA GLY A 18 20.05 -20.83 1.30
C GLY A 18 18.75 -20.42 0.61
N ASP A 19 18.41 -21.03 -0.53
CA ASP A 19 17.15 -20.74 -1.22
C ASP A 19 15.92 -21.19 -0.40
N LEU A 20 16.04 -22.18 0.48
CA LEU A 20 14.92 -22.64 1.31
C LEU A 20 14.50 -21.57 2.32
N ASN A 21 15.46 -20.95 3.00
CA ASN A 21 15.17 -19.88 3.94
C ASN A 21 14.55 -18.68 3.23
N GLY A 22 15.07 -18.34 2.04
CA GLY A 22 14.51 -17.28 1.22
C GLY A 22 13.08 -17.58 0.75
N PHE A 23 12.81 -18.84 0.39
CA PHE A 23 11.52 -19.31 -0.07
C PHE A 23 10.45 -19.14 1.01
N PHE A 24 10.71 -19.63 2.22
CA PHE A 24 9.75 -19.54 3.32
C PHE A 24 9.46 -18.10 3.72
N GLY A 25 10.49 -17.24 3.78
CA GLY A 25 10.30 -15.81 4.06
C GLY A 25 9.34 -15.17 3.05
N LEU A 26 9.64 -15.32 1.76
CA LEU A 26 8.85 -14.69 0.70
C LEU A 26 7.41 -15.27 0.60
N VAL A 27 7.22 -16.56 0.88
CA VAL A 27 5.88 -17.17 0.92
C VAL A 27 5.04 -16.61 2.08
N VAL A 28 5.62 -16.53 3.27
CA VAL A 28 4.92 -16.00 4.46
C VAL A 28 4.49 -14.55 4.24
N ASP A 29 5.34 -13.73 3.61
CA ASP A 29 5.00 -12.35 3.30
C ASP A 29 3.78 -12.25 2.37
N ASN A 30 3.77 -13.02 1.26
CA ASN A 30 2.65 -13.03 0.32
C ASN A 30 1.35 -13.57 0.96
N LEU A 31 1.45 -14.64 1.75
CA LEU A 31 0.31 -15.22 2.48
C LEU A 31 -0.28 -14.23 3.50
N SER A 32 0.58 -13.48 4.19
CA SER A 32 0.15 -12.49 5.17
C SER A 32 -0.67 -11.37 4.51
N ILE A 33 -0.27 -10.92 3.33
CA ILE A 33 -0.96 -9.87 2.58
C ILE A 33 -2.29 -10.38 1.99
N LEU A 34 -2.31 -11.59 1.44
CA LEU A 34 -3.56 -12.20 0.99
C LEU A 34 -4.51 -12.43 2.17
N GLY A 35 -3.99 -12.94 3.29
CA GLY A 35 -4.71 -13.07 4.54
C GLY A 35 -5.33 -11.76 5.00
N PHE A 36 -4.56 -10.67 4.90
CA PHE A 36 -5.06 -9.32 5.16
C PHE A 36 -6.21 -8.92 4.23
N ILE A 37 -6.08 -9.10 2.91
CA ILE A 37 -7.12 -8.70 1.95
C ILE A 37 -8.42 -9.44 2.24
N ALA A 38 -8.35 -10.76 2.47
CA ALA A 38 -9.51 -11.56 2.87
C ALA A 38 -10.12 -11.05 4.16
N MET A 39 -9.29 -10.80 5.18
CA MET A 39 -9.72 -10.25 6.45
C MET A 39 -10.46 -8.92 6.29
N ALA A 40 -9.88 -7.97 5.54
CA ALA A 40 -10.46 -6.66 5.37
C ALA A 40 -11.79 -6.75 4.61
N LEU A 41 -11.81 -7.45 3.47
CA LEU A 41 -13.01 -7.51 2.63
C LEU A 41 -14.10 -8.38 3.29
N ILE A 42 -13.79 -9.61 3.69
CA ILE A 42 -14.78 -10.54 4.24
C ILE A 42 -15.15 -10.13 5.66
N GLY A 43 -14.17 -9.87 6.51
CA GLY A 43 -14.39 -9.56 7.92
C GLY A 43 -15.01 -8.18 8.14
N LEU A 44 -14.39 -7.12 7.62
CA LEU A 44 -14.86 -5.75 7.90
C LEU A 44 -16.01 -5.34 6.98
N PHE A 45 -15.95 -5.66 5.69
CA PHE A 45 -16.95 -5.22 4.71
C PHE A 45 -18.03 -6.27 4.38
N GLN A 46 -17.95 -7.47 4.97
CA GLN A 46 -18.91 -8.57 4.70
C GLN A 46 -18.97 -8.92 3.21
N PHE A 47 -17.81 -8.87 2.55
CA PHE A 47 -17.65 -9.19 1.15
C PHE A 47 -17.78 -10.72 0.94
N PRO A 48 -18.47 -11.19 -0.13
CA PRO A 48 -18.62 -12.61 -0.43
C PRO A 48 -17.27 -13.34 -0.55
N PRO A 49 -17.00 -14.37 0.29
CA PRO A 49 -15.72 -15.07 0.31
C PRO A 49 -15.38 -15.77 -1.01
N ASP A 50 -16.38 -16.28 -1.73
CA ASP A 50 -16.22 -16.97 -3.01
C ASP A 50 -15.62 -16.05 -4.08
N VAL A 51 -15.94 -14.77 -4.06
CA VAL A 51 -15.36 -13.80 -5.00
C VAL A 51 -13.91 -13.50 -4.63
N VAL A 52 -13.58 -13.37 -3.35
CA VAL A 52 -12.20 -13.14 -2.89
C VAL A 52 -11.32 -14.35 -3.23
N TYR A 53 -11.71 -15.52 -2.76
CA TYR A 53 -10.94 -16.75 -2.90
C TYR A 53 -10.93 -17.32 -4.32
N GLY A 54 -12.04 -17.19 -5.05
CA GLY A 54 -12.23 -17.77 -6.37
C GLY A 54 -11.91 -16.83 -7.53
N ARG A 55 -11.90 -15.50 -7.33
CA ARG A 55 -11.61 -14.55 -8.43
C ARG A 55 -10.44 -13.62 -8.16
N MET A 56 -10.35 -13.04 -6.96
CA MET A 56 -9.30 -12.07 -6.64
C MET A 56 -7.93 -12.72 -6.44
N PHE A 57 -7.87 -13.81 -5.67
CA PHE A 57 -6.62 -14.46 -5.28
C PHE A 57 -5.88 -15.13 -6.45
N PRO A 58 -6.53 -15.90 -7.34
CA PRO A 58 -5.83 -16.56 -8.44
C PRO A 58 -5.09 -15.57 -9.36
N GLY A 59 -5.74 -14.48 -9.76
CA GLY A 59 -5.12 -13.45 -10.60
C GLY A 59 -4.01 -12.68 -9.89
N THR A 60 -4.20 -12.39 -8.61
CA THR A 60 -3.19 -11.73 -7.76
C THR A 60 -1.94 -12.61 -7.60
N ALA A 61 -2.13 -13.89 -7.29
CA ALA A 61 -1.06 -14.88 -7.20
C ALA A 61 -0.35 -15.11 -8.53
N PHE A 62 -1.06 -15.01 -9.65
CA PHE A 62 -0.48 -15.11 -10.98
C PHE A 62 0.50 -13.98 -11.28
N GLY A 63 0.21 -12.75 -10.85
CA GLY A 63 1.16 -11.65 -10.90
C GLY A 63 2.48 -11.97 -10.17
N VAL A 64 2.38 -12.56 -8.96
CA VAL A 64 3.54 -12.98 -8.17
C VAL A 64 4.36 -14.04 -8.91
N LEU A 65 3.70 -15.02 -9.53
CA LEU A 65 4.38 -16.04 -10.36
C LEU A 65 5.14 -15.40 -11.51
N VAL A 66 4.47 -14.58 -12.32
CA VAL A 66 5.07 -13.94 -13.50
C VAL A 66 6.26 -13.07 -13.10
N GLY A 67 6.09 -12.23 -12.08
CA GLY A 67 7.16 -11.35 -11.59
C GLY A 67 8.37 -12.13 -11.07
N ASN A 68 8.16 -13.17 -10.26
CA ASN A 68 9.26 -13.99 -9.73
C ASN A 68 9.96 -14.80 -10.81
N LEU A 69 9.24 -15.34 -11.81
CA LEU A 69 9.86 -16.01 -12.96
C LEU A 69 10.77 -15.05 -13.73
N LEU A 70 10.29 -13.83 -14.01
CA LEU A 70 11.07 -12.83 -14.74
C LEU A 70 12.29 -12.36 -13.95
N TYR A 71 12.18 -12.11 -12.64
CA TYR A 71 13.33 -11.78 -11.79
C TYR A 71 14.32 -12.92 -11.64
N THR A 72 13.85 -14.18 -11.55
CA THR A 72 14.72 -15.36 -11.62
C THR A 72 15.54 -15.35 -12.92
N LEU A 73 14.89 -15.12 -14.06
CA LEU A 73 15.55 -15.07 -15.36
C LEU A 73 16.55 -13.90 -15.46
N MET A 74 16.21 -12.73 -14.93
CA MET A 74 17.12 -11.58 -14.86
C MET A 74 18.37 -11.88 -14.03
N ALA A 75 18.20 -12.48 -12.85
CA ALA A 75 19.29 -12.88 -11.97
C ALA A 75 20.21 -13.91 -12.64
N ARG A 76 19.63 -14.89 -13.35
CA ARG A 76 20.43 -15.86 -14.10
C ARG A 76 21.17 -15.24 -15.28
N ARG A 77 20.59 -14.26 -15.97
CA ARG A 77 21.28 -13.49 -17.02
C ARG A 77 22.44 -12.71 -16.43
N LEU A 78 22.25 -12.08 -15.27
CA LEU A 78 23.31 -11.35 -14.56
C LEU A 78 24.44 -12.30 -14.12
N ALA A 79 24.11 -13.44 -13.53
CA ALA A 79 25.07 -14.48 -13.14
C ALA A 79 25.92 -14.96 -14.32
N ARG A 80 25.29 -15.21 -15.48
CA ARG A 80 26.00 -15.62 -16.71
C ARG A 80 26.91 -14.51 -17.25
N ARG A 81 26.43 -13.26 -17.27
CA ARG A 81 27.22 -12.11 -17.77
C ARG A 81 28.43 -11.80 -16.90
N THR A 82 28.32 -11.97 -15.59
CA THR A 82 29.37 -11.65 -14.62
C THR A 82 30.25 -12.85 -14.26
N GLY A 83 29.91 -14.06 -14.72
CA GLY A 83 30.60 -15.30 -14.36
C GLY A 83 30.46 -15.68 -12.87
N ARG A 84 29.52 -15.05 -12.15
CA ARG A 84 29.35 -15.20 -10.70
C ARG A 84 28.30 -16.24 -10.34
N GLY A 85 28.60 -17.03 -9.31
CA GLY A 85 27.68 -18.04 -8.77
C GLY A 85 26.84 -17.58 -7.58
N ASP A 86 27.07 -16.38 -7.05
CA ASP A 86 26.47 -15.82 -5.84
C ASP A 86 25.41 -14.72 -6.11
N VAL A 87 25.01 -14.56 -7.38
CA VAL A 87 23.98 -13.58 -7.74
C VAL A 87 22.64 -13.98 -7.12
N THR A 88 22.02 -13.02 -6.44
CA THR A 88 20.74 -13.22 -5.75
C THR A 88 19.64 -12.51 -6.52
N ALA A 89 18.55 -13.22 -6.82
CA ALA A 89 17.41 -12.65 -7.50
C ALA A 89 16.75 -11.54 -6.67
N MET A 90 16.07 -10.61 -7.34
CA MET A 90 15.22 -9.66 -6.64
C MET A 90 13.97 -10.40 -6.14
N PRO A 91 13.63 -10.34 -4.84
CA PRO A 91 12.36 -10.89 -4.36
C PRO A 91 11.20 -10.04 -4.89
N LEU A 92 10.14 -10.68 -5.39
CA LEU A 92 8.90 -10.01 -5.77
C LEU A 92 7.73 -10.62 -5.01
N GLY A 93 6.85 -9.77 -4.51
CA GLY A 93 5.63 -10.21 -3.85
C GLY A 93 4.55 -9.15 -3.96
N LEU A 94 3.47 -9.34 -3.21
CA LEU A 94 2.40 -8.35 -3.11
C LEU A 94 2.86 -7.14 -2.31
N ASP A 95 2.48 -5.95 -2.75
CA ASP A 95 2.83 -4.74 -2.01
C ASP A 95 1.93 -4.56 -0.78
N ALA A 96 2.49 -4.64 0.43
CA ALA A 96 1.70 -4.55 1.65
C ALA A 96 0.97 -3.20 1.81
N PRO A 97 1.65 -2.02 1.76
CA PRO A 97 0.98 -0.74 1.96
C PRO A 97 -0.19 -0.51 1.00
N THR A 98 0.01 -0.78 -0.30
CA THR A 98 -1.03 -0.51 -1.29
C THR A 98 -2.07 -1.62 -1.35
N SER A 99 -1.73 -2.89 -1.08
CA SER A 99 -2.76 -3.94 -0.93
C SER A 99 -3.68 -3.65 0.25
N ILE A 100 -3.11 -3.14 1.34
CA ILE A 100 -3.88 -2.71 2.51
C ILE A 100 -4.75 -1.49 2.18
N GLY A 101 -4.16 -0.48 1.54
CA GLY A 101 -4.87 0.70 1.05
C GLY A 101 -5.98 0.36 0.05
N MET A 102 -5.74 -0.58 -0.87
CA MET A 102 -6.72 -1.06 -1.85
C MET A 102 -7.91 -1.71 -1.16
N ALA A 103 -7.68 -2.61 -0.19
CA ALA A 103 -8.78 -3.28 0.50
C ALA A 103 -9.63 -2.29 1.32
N LEU A 104 -8.99 -1.39 2.09
CA LEU A 104 -9.68 -0.51 3.03
C LEU A 104 -10.24 0.77 2.40
N LEU A 105 -9.60 1.31 1.36
CA LEU A 105 -9.90 2.64 0.82
C LEU A 105 -10.52 2.61 -0.58
N VAL A 106 -10.38 1.49 -1.31
CA VAL A 106 -10.91 1.35 -2.67
C VAL A 106 -11.99 0.27 -2.71
N LEU A 107 -11.61 -0.99 -2.53
CA LEU A 107 -12.48 -2.15 -2.74
C LEU A 107 -13.61 -2.22 -1.72
N GLY A 108 -13.31 -2.14 -0.42
CA GLY A 108 -14.31 -2.16 0.64
C GLY A 108 -15.33 -1.01 0.53
N PRO A 109 -14.89 0.25 0.46
CA PRO A 109 -15.79 1.38 0.25
C PRO A 109 -16.58 1.31 -1.05
N ALA A 110 -15.98 0.84 -2.16
CA ALA A 110 -16.71 0.65 -3.41
C ALA A 110 -17.79 -0.41 -3.28
N PHE A 111 -17.52 -1.52 -2.58
CA PHE A 111 -18.51 -2.56 -2.31
C PHE A 111 -19.71 -2.01 -1.53
N ALA A 112 -19.45 -1.28 -0.45
CA ALA A 112 -20.48 -0.60 0.32
C ALA A 112 -21.27 0.40 -0.55
N GLY A 113 -20.57 1.17 -1.39
CA GLY A 113 -21.16 2.12 -2.32
C GLY A 113 -22.04 1.47 -3.37
N PHE A 114 -21.65 0.34 -3.95
CA PHE A 114 -22.44 -0.42 -4.91
C PHE A 114 -23.69 -1.02 -4.26
N LYS A 115 -23.59 -1.52 -3.03
CA LYS A 115 -24.78 -1.97 -2.27
C LYS A 115 -25.73 -0.81 -1.98
N ALA A 116 -25.20 0.36 -1.62
CA ALA A 116 -26.01 1.56 -1.40
C ALA A 116 -26.72 2.04 -2.68
N GLN A 117 -26.23 1.67 -3.86
CA GLN A 117 -26.88 1.92 -5.15
C GLN A 117 -27.97 0.88 -5.50
N GLY A 118 -28.25 -0.07 -4.60
CA GLY A 118 -29.31 -1.07 -4.77
C GLY A 118 -28.85 -2.39 -5.40
N LEU A 119 -27.55 -2.58 -5.64
CA LEU A 119 -27.04 -3.88 -6.09
C LEU A 119 -27.10 -4.90 -4.94
N ASP A 120 -27.47 -6.13 -5.28
CA ASP A 120 -27.35 -7.25 -4.34
C ASP A 120 -25.88 -7.49 -3.96
N PRO A 121 -25.59 -8.16 -2.83
CA PRO A 121 -24.22 -8.38 -2.37
C PRO A 121 -23.31 -9.09 -3.38
N GLN A 122 -23.84 -9.98 -4.21
CA GLN A 122 -23.01 -10.72 -5.17
C GLN A 122 -22.70 -9.85 -6.39
N ALA A 123 -23.69 -9.16 -6.94
CA ALA A 123 -23.53 -8.22 -8.04
C ALA A 123 -22.59 -7.06 -7.66
N ALA A 124 -22.76 -6.51 -6.46
CA ALA A 124 -21.86 -5.49 -5.90
C ALA A 124 -20.41 -6.02 -5.79
N ALA A 125 -20.24 -7.27 -5.36
CA ALA A 125 -18.91 -7.88 -5.25
C ALA A 125 -18.24 -8.08 -6.63
N ILE A 126 -19.00 -8.49 -7.64
CA ILE A 126 -18.50 -8.59 -9.03
C ILE A 126 -18.12 -7.21 -9.58
N ALA A 127 -18.93 -6.19 -9.34
CA ALA A 127 -18.62 -4.82 -9.75
C ALA A 127 -17.33 -4.30 -9.05
N THR A 128 -17.18 -4.55 -7.75
CA THR A 128 -15.96 -4.23 -7.00
C THR A 128 -14.75 -5.00 -7.51
N TRP A 129 -14.89 -6.28 -7.86
CA TRP A 129 -13.81 -7.07 -8.44
C TRP A 129 -13.34 -6.49 -9.78
N LYS A 130 -14.26 -6.15 -10.67
CA LYS A 130 -13.97 -5.47 -11.95
C LYS A 130 -13.27 -4.13 -11.73
N LEU A 131 -13.72 -3.33 -10.76
CA LEU A 131 -13.03 -2.12 -10.31
C LEU A 131 -11.60 -2.41 -9.84
N GLY A 132 -11.39 -3.46 -9.05
CA GLY A 132 -10.07 -3.86 -8.57
C GLY A 132 -9.11 -4.25 -9.70
N MET A 133 -9.61 -5.00 -10.69
CA MET A 133 -8.87 -5.30 -11.91
C MET A 133 -8.49 -4.02 -12.67
N ALA A 134 -9.46 -3.12 -12.86
CA ALA A 134 -9.25 -1.84 -13.54
C ALA A 134 -8.21 -0.96 -12.81
N ALA A 135 -8.28 -0.91 -11.49
CA ALA A 135 -7.34 -0.17 -10.66
C ALA A 135 -5.91 -0.68 -10.82
N LEU A 136 -5.73 -2.01 -10.87
CA LEU A 136 -4.43 -2.63 -11.17
C LEU A 136 -3.91 -2.30 -12.55
N VAL A 137 -4.79 -2.30 -13.57
CA VAL A 137 -4.40 -1.93 -14.92
C VAL A 137 -3.97 -0.47 -14.97
N VAL A 138 -4.71 0.44 -14.35
CA VAL A 138 -4.37 1.87 -14.25
C VAL A 138 -3.01 2.05 -13.55
N MET A 139 -2.80 1.42 -12.40
CA MET A 139 -1.53 1.50 -11.68
C MET A 139 -0.38 0.85 -12.46
N GLY A 140 -0.62 -0.28 -13.12
CA GLY A 140 0.36 -0.98 -13.95
C GLY A 140 0.79 -0.14 -15.16
N LEU A 141 -0.15 0.52 -15.82
CA LEU A 141 0.13 1.46 -16.92
C LEU A 141 0.90 2.68 -16.43
N LEU A 142 0.51 3.25 -15.28
CA LEU A 142 1.24 4.34 -14.65
C LEU A 142 2.68 3.93 -14.34
N LYS A 143 2.88 2.77 -13.70
CA LYS A 143 4.21 2.22 -13.38
C LYS A 143 5.04 1.97 -14.63
N LEU A 144 4.41 1.47 -15.70
CA LEU A 144 5.06 1.26 -16.98
C LEU A 144 5.60 2.58 -17.53
N VAL A 145 4.77 3.64 -17.58
CA VAL A 145 5.20 4.97 -18.03
C VAL A 145 6.30 5.52 -17.12
N LEU A 146 6.10 5.46 -15.80
CA LEU A 146 7.04 5.97 -14.82
C LEU A 146 8.34 5.16 -14.77
N SER A 147 8.39 3.91 -15.25
CA SER A 147 9.65 3.16 -15.35
C SER A 147 10.67 3.83 -16.29
N PHE A 148 10.21 4.67 -17.21
CA PHE A 148 11.06 5.46 -18.12
C PHE A 148 11.38 6.86 -17.58
N VAL A 149 10.56 7.39 -16.66
CA VAL A 149 10.63 8.79 -16.17
C VAL A 149 10.91 8.87 -14.66
N GLY A 150 11.09 7.73 -13.98
CA GLY A 150 11.10 7.62 -12.52
C GLY A 150 12.17 8.46 -11.83
N GLU A 151 13.34 8.60 -12.47
CA GLU A 151 14.41 9.50 -11.97
C GLU A 151 14.00 10.96 -11.93
N ALA A 152 13.17 11.44 -12.85
CA ALA A 152 12.71 12.82 -12.83
C ALA A 152 11.77 13.06 -11.64
N VAL A 153 10.93 12.06 -11.32
CA VAL A 153 9.95 12.19 -10.23
C VAL A 153 10.62 12.15 -8.85
N THR A 154 11.61 11.26 -8.65
CA THR A 154 12.38 11.23 -7.39
C THR A 154 13.21 12.48 -7.16
N ARG A 155 13.63 13.18 -8.23
CA ARG A 155 14.30 14.49 -8.12
C ARG A 155 13.31 15.64 -7.85
N ALA A 156 12.08 15.53 -8.33
CA ALA A 156 11.06 16.57 -8.21
C ALA A 156 10.47 16.67 -6.80
N LEU A 157 10.21 15.53 -6.12
CA LEU A 157 9.60 15.50 -4.80
C LEU A 157 10.63 15.19 -3.70
N PRO A 158 10.61 15.92 -2.57
CA PRO A 158 11.49 15.58 -1.45
C PRO A 158 11.10 14.23 -0.85
N ARG A 159 12.09 13.47 -0.39
CA ARG A 159 11.88 12.15 0.25
C ARG A 159 10.86 12.21 1.40
N ALA A 160 10.89 13.28 2.18
CA ALA A 160 9.94 13.55 3.26
C ALA A 160 8.48 13.53 2.80
N ALA A 161 8.17 14.05 1.60
CA ALA A 161 6.80 14.10 1.09
C ALA A 161 6.28 12.71 0.72
N LEU A 162 7.13 11.91 0.09
CA LEU A 162 6.80 10.54 -0.29
C LEU A 162 6.62 9.67 0.96
N LEU A 163 7.59 9.68 1.87
CA LEU A 163 7.55 8.85 3.07
C LEU A 163 6.55 9.34 4.13
N GLY A 164 6.40 10.65 4.29
CA GLY A 164 5.53 11.25 5.30
C GLY A 164 4.04 11.05 5.01
N SER A 165 3.62 11.14 3.75
CA SER A 165 2.23 10.84 3.38
C SER A 165 1.84 9.39 3.68
N ILE A 166 2.76 8.44 3.45
CA ILE A 166 2.58 7.02 3.79
C ILE A 166 2.53 6.82 5.29
N ALA A 167 3.45 7.45 6.02
CA ALA A 167 3.50 7.37 7.47
C ALA A 167 2.19 7.84 8.11
N GLY A 168 1.55 8.86 7.53
CA GLY A 168 0.23 9.32 7.92
C GLY A 168 -0.87 8.30 7.66
N ILE A 169 -0.93 7.73 6.45
CA ILE A 169 -1.89 6.66 6.11
C ILE A 169 -1.71 5.44 7.00
N ALA A 170 -0.46 5.00 7.13
CA ALA A 170 -0.07 3.84 7.91
C ALA A 170 -0.54 4.00 9.35
N LEU A 171 -0.14 5.07 10.04
CA LEU A 171 -0.52 5.25 11.44
C LEU A 171 -2.03 5.46 11.62
N VAL A 172 -2.62 6.39 10.86
CA VAL A 172 -3.99 6.86 11.11
C VAL A 172 -5.03 5.86 10.64
N LEU A 173 -4.83 5.22 9.49
CA LEU A 173 -5.82 4.27 8.95
C LEU A 173 -5.41 2.83 9.24
N MET A 174 -4.18 2.43 8.88
CA MET A 174 -3.73 1.05 9.07
C MET A 174 -3.37 0.74 10.53
N GLY A 175 -3.08 1.73 11.34
CA GLY A 175 -2.84 1.56 12.77
C GLY A 175 -4.17 1.52 13.51
N LEU A 176 -4.98 2.57 13.40
CA LEU A 176 -6.19 2.69 14.20
C LEU A 176 -7.27 1.66 13.83
N LEU A 177 -7.58 1.44 12.55
CA LEU A 177 -8.71 0.56 12.18
C LEU A 177 -8.46 -0.90 12.61
N PRO A 178 -7.30 -1.52 12.34
CA PRO A 178 -6.97 -2.84 12.86
C PRO A 178 -6.76 -2.86 14.37
N LEU A 179 -6.31 -1.76 14.99
CA LEU A 179 -6.26 -1.69 16.46
C LEU A 179 -7.67 -1.82 17.05
N LEU A 180 -8.66 -1.11 16.49
CA LEU A 180 -10.04 -1.25 16.95
C LEU A 180 -10.54 -2.69 16.80
N GLU A 181 -10.23 -3.36 15.69
CA GLU A 181 -10.60 -4.76 15.47
C GLU A 181 -9.87 -5.73 16.42
N THR A 182 -8.59 -5.48 16.70
CA THR A 182 -7.81 -6.18 17.73
C THR A 182 -8.52 -6.12 19.08
N LEU A 183 -9.05 -4.95 19.42
CA LEU A 183 -9.73 -4.70 20.69
C LEU A 183 -11.15 -5.27 20.75
N ARG A 184 -11.72 -5.79 19.65
CA ARG A 184 -13.00 -6.53 19.68
C ARG A 184 -12.85 -7.94 20.22
N SER A 185 -11.65 -8.50 20.20
CA SER A 185 -11.30 -9.75 20.88
C SER A 185 -10.10 -9.51 21.81
N PRO A 186 -10.29 -8.80 22.94
CA PRO A 186 -9.20 -8.22 23.72
C PRO A 186 -8.13 -9.21 24.13
N VAL A 187 -8.49 -10.41 24.60
CA VAL A 187 -7.49 -11.37 25.12
C VAL A 187 -6.57 -11.87 24.01
N ALA A 188 -7.13 -12.44 22.93
CA ALA A 188 -6.33 -12.91 21.81
C ALA A 188 -5.58 -11.75 21.12
N GLY A 189 -6.25 -10.60 20.96
CA GLY A 189 -5.70 -9.41 20.33
C GLY A 189 -4.53 -8.77 21.09
N PHE A 190 -4.72 -8.44 22.38
CA PHE A 190 -3.67 -7.83 23.20
C PHE A 190 -2.48 -8.76 23.42
N VAL A 191 -2.71 -10.06 23.66
CA VAL A 191 -1.59 -11.00 23.83
C VAL A 191 -0.76 -11.07 22.55
N THR A 192 -1.42 -11.17 21.39
CA THR A 192 -0.73 -11.16 20.09
C THR A 192 0.02 -9.85 19.88
N LEU A 193 -0.62 -8.69 20.08
CA LEU A 193 -0.01 -7.38 19.92
C LEU A 193 1.18 -7.18 20.88
N GLY A 194 1.01 -7.54 22.16
CA GLY A 194 2.05 -7.44 23.17
C GLY A 194 3.27 -8.30 22.85
N LEU A 195 3.06 -9.53 22.37
CA LEU A 195 4.15 -10.39 21.91
C LEU A 195 4.86 -9.81 20.69
N LEU A 196 4.12 -9.25 19.72
CA LEU A 196 4.72 -8.59 18.55
C LEU A 196 5.56 -7.38 18.97
N LEU A 197 5.04 -6.52 19.85
CA LEU A 197 5.78 -5.37 20.38
C LEU A 197 7.02 -5.81 21.16
N TYR A 198 6.91 -6.86 21.99
CA TYR A 198 8.04 -7.40 22.73
C TYR A 198 9.15 -7.90 21.80
N VAL A 199 8.82 -8.71 20.80
CA VAL A 199 9.81 -9.33 19.91
C VAL A 199 10.38 -8.32 18.92
N LEU A 200 9.52 -7.53 18.27
CA LEU A 200 9.91 -6.76 17.09
C LEU A 200 10.32 -5.33 17.43
N LEU A 201 9.64 -4.70 18.38
CA LEU A 201 9.94 -3.33 18.79
C LEU A 201 10.96 -3.29 19.93
N ALA A 202 10.72 -4.05 21.00
CA ALA A 202 11.63 -4.13 22.14
C ALA A 202 12.83 -5.06 21.91
N LYS A 203 12.86 -5.81 20.79
CA LYS A 203 13.91 -6.77 20.43
C LYS A 203 14.13 -7.84 21.52
N GLY A 204 13.06 -8.19 22.23
CA GLY A 204 13.04 -9.24 23.22
C GLY A 204 13.27 -10.62 22.61
N ARG A 205 13.89 -11.52 23.37
CA ARG A 205 14.19 -12.89 22.92
C ARG A 205 13.15 -13.84 23.45
N LEU A 206 12.55 -14.63 22.57
CA LEU A 206 11.68 -15.73 22.96
C LEU A 206 12.53 -16.94 23.39
N PRO A 207 12.04 -17.78 24.31
CA PRO A 207 12.72 -19.00 24.72
C PRO A 207 12.81 -20.06 23.61
N ILE A 208 12.04 -19.89 22.53
CA ILE A 208 11.98 -20.79 21.38
C ILE A 208 12.67 -20.17 20.15
N LYS A 209 13.39 -21.00 19.38
CA LYS A 209 14.14 -20.60 18.18
C LYS A 209 13.25 -20.48 16.93
N LEU A 210 12.08 -19.86 17.07
CA LEU A 210 11.15 -19.62 15.97
C LEU A 210 11.04 -18.13 15.65
N PRO A 211 10.66 -17.75 14.41
CA PRO A 211 10.39 -16.35 14.07
C PRO A 211 9.32 -15.77 15.01
N GLY A 212 9.60 -14.61 15.63
CA GLY A 212 8.71 -14.09 16.67
C GLY A 212 7.30 -13.75 16.20
N VAL A 213 7.14 -13.30 14.95
CA VAL A 213 5.82 -13.09 14.32
C VAL A 213 5.03 -14.39 14.28
N LEU A 214 5.67 -15.50 13.88
CA LEU A 214 5.03 -16.81 13.81
C LEU A 214 4.59 -17.27 15.20
N VAL A 215 5.43 -17.07 16.22
CA VAL A 215 5.09 -17.43 17.60
C VAL A 215 3.89 -16.61 18.09
N ALA A 216 3.92 -15.29 17.93
CA ALA A 216 2.82 -14.42 18.32
C ALA A 216 1.52 -14.83 17.61
N PHE A 217 1.60 -15.14 16.32
CA PHE A 217 0.47 -15.62 15.53
C PHE A 217 -0.09 -16.96 16.05
N VAL A 218 0.78 -17.95 16.31
CA VAL A 218 0.36 -19.26 16.83
C VAL A 218 -0.28 -19.13 18.20
N VAL A 219 0.32 -18.36 19.11
CA VAL A 219 -0.22 -18.11 20.45
C VAL A 219 -1.57 -17.40 20.37
N GLY A 220 -1.67 -16.35 19.56
CA GLY A 220 -2.93 -15.64 19.33
C GLY A 220 -4.02 -16.54 18.77
N THR A 221 -3.68 -17.38 17.80
CA THR A 221 -4.60 -18.32 17.15
C THR A 221 -5.08 -19.40 18.13
N ALA A 222 -4.16 -19.94 18.93
CA ALA A 222 -4.48 -20.91 19.97
C ALA A 222 -5.41 -20.29 21.04
N LEU A 223 -5.16 -19.04 21.44
CA LEU A 223 -6.04 -18.31 22.36
C LEU A 223 -7.41 -18.05 21.73
N TYR A 224 -7.46 -17.60 20.48
CA TYR A 224 -8.72 -17.31 19.78
C TYR A 224 -9.61 -18.54 19.69
N TYR A 225 -9.10 -19.65 19.13
CA TYR A 225 -9.87 -20.88 19.01
C TYR A 225 -10.10 -21.57 20.36
N GLY A 226 -9.11 -21.59 21.24
CA GLY A 226 -9.22 -22.22 22.56
C GLY A 226 -10.28 -21.56 23.44
N LEU A 227 -10.27 -20.23 23.52
CA LEU A 227 -11.29 -19.47 24.27
C LEU A 227 -12.66 -19.59 23.59
N GLY A 228 -12.70 -19.48 22.25
CA GLY A 228 -13.92 -19.62 21.47
C GLY A 228 -14.63 -20.97 21.68
N LEU A 229 -13.88 -22.07 21.57
CA LEU A 229 -14.39 -23.43 21.77
C LEU A 229 -14.79 -23.71 23.23
N ALA A 230 -14.15 -23.04 24.20
CA ALA A 230 -14.51 -23.12 25.61
C ALA A 230 -15.72 -22.26 26.00
N GLY A 231 -16.31 -21.48 25.07
CA GLY A 231 -17.38 -20.53 25.36
C GLY A 231 -16.94 -19.29 26.14
N LEU A 232 -15.63 -19.06 26.27
CA LEU A 232 -15.00 -17.91 26.94
C LEU A 232 -14.46 -16.87 25.94
N GLY A 233 -14.70 -17.09 24.64
CA GLY A 233 -14.27 -16.20 23.57
C GLY A 233 -15.09 -14.92 23.47
N ALA A 234 -14.65 -14.01 22.61
CA ALA A 234 -15.43 -12.82 22.29
C ALA A 234 -16.79 -13.19 21.65
N PRO A 235 -17.84 -12.37 21.84
CA PRO A 235 -19.14 -12.62 21.22
C PRO A 235 -19.04 -12.79 19.71
N GLY A 236 -19.79 -13.74 19.15
CA GLY A 236 -19.82 -14.01 17.71
C GLY A 236 -18.70 -14.93 17.20
N PHE A 237 -17.98 -15.63 18.08
CA PHE A 237 -17.06 -16.69 17.66
C PHE A 237 -17.81 -17.78 16.87
N ALA A 238 -17.27 -18.11 15.71
CA ALA A 238 -17.69 -19.24 14.90
C ALA A 238 -16.45 -19.92 14.31
N VAL A 239 -16.45 -21.24 14.27
CA VAL A 239 -15.40 -22.00 13.56
C VAL A 239 -15.57 -21.74 12.07
N PRO A 240 -14.51 -21.33 11.34
CA PRO A 240 -14.59 -21.13 9.90
C PRO A 240 -15.12 -22.38 9.20
N ALA A 241 -16.15 -22.21 8.37
CA ALA A 241 -16.63 -23.29 7.52
C ALA A 241 -15.54 -23.62 6.50
N TRP A 242 -15.12 -24.88 6.43
CA TRP A 242 -14.16 -25.31 5.44
C TRP A 242 -14.76 -25.19 4.04
N VAL A 243 -14.13 -24.37 3.20
CA VAL A 243 -14.44 -24.29 1.78
C VAL A 243 -13.40 -25.13 1.03
N ALA A 244 -13.88 -26.06 0.21
CA ALA A 244 -13.01 -26.91 -0.60
C ALA A 244 -12.17 -26.04 -1.57
N PRO A 245 -10.86 -26.29 -1.70
CA PRO A 245 -10.02 -25.62 -2.68
C PRO A 245 -10.63 -25.75 -4.07
N GLN A 246 -10.79 -24.62 -4.75
CA GLN A 246 -11.26 -24.58 -6.12
C GLN A 246 -10.09 -24.37 -7.07
N VAL A 247 -10.07 -25.16 -8.14
CA VAL A 247 -9.11 -24.98 -9.23
C VAL A 247 -9.62 -23.87 -10.14
N VAL A 248 -8.94 -22.72 -10.12
CA VAL A 248 -9.24 -21.56 -10.95
C VAL A 248 -8.01 -21.15 -11.73
N LEU A 249 -8.10 -21.25 -13.05
CA LEU A 249 -7.06 -20.73 -13.94
C LEU A 249 -7.30 -19.23 -14.20
N PRO A 250 -6.34 -18.35 -13.87
CA PRO A 250 -6.47 -16.91 -14.03
C PRO A 250 -6.24 -16.52 -15.49
N LEU A 251 -7.23 -16.82 -16.33
CA LEU A 251 -7.19 -16.48 -17.75
C LEU A 251 -7.43 -14.97 -17.93
N PRO A 252 -6.71 -14.33 -18.88
CA PRO A 252 -6.97 -12.95 -19.27
C PRO A 252 -8.43 -12.74 -19.64
N ASN A 253 -9.04 -11.68 -19.12
CA ASN A 253 -10.42 -11.31 -19.47
C ASN A 253 -10.61 -9.78 -19.47
N LEU A 254 -11.73 -9.33 -20.04
CA LEU A 254 -12.02 -7.91 -20.23
C LEU A 254 -12.74 -7.25 -19.04
N GLY A 255 -12.87 -7.92 -17.90
CA GLY A 255 -13.57 -7.38 -16.72
C GLY A 255 -13.00 -6.06 -16.22
N PHE A 256 -11.71 -5.79 -16.45
CA PHE A 256 -11.09 -4.50 -16.14
C PHE A 256 -11.68 -3.34 -16.97
N ILE A 257 -12.13 -3.58 -18.21
CA ILE A 257 -12.72 -2.54 -19.07
C ILE A 257 -14.04 -2.07 -18.45
N ASP A 258 -14.87 -3.01 -18.02
CA ASP A 258 -16.14 -2.71 -17.35
C ASP A 258 -15.92 -1.95 -16.02
N GLY A 259 -14.79 -2.19 -15.35
CA GLY A 259 -14.43 -1.53 -14.10
C GLY A 259 -13.80 -0.14 -14.27
N LEU A 260 -13.31 0.21 -15.47
CA LEU A 260 -12.60 1.48 -15.71
C LEU A 260 -13.41 2.72 -15.30
N PRO A 261 -14.72 2.86 -15.64
CA PRO A 261 -15.49 4.04 -15.24
C PRO A 261 -15.55 4.22 -13.72
N SER A 262 -15.59 3.11 -12.98
CA SER A 262 -15.63 3.12 -11.51
C SER A 262 -14.30 3.51 -10.88
N THR A 263 -13.19 3.55 -11.63
CA THR A 263 -11.87 3.95 -11.08
C THR A 263 -11.75 5.46 -10.89
N LEU A 264 -12.53 6.27 -11.61
CA LEU A 264 -12.41 7.73 -11.61
C LEU A 264 -12.39 8.36 -10.20
N PRO A 265 -13.33 8.02 -9.30
CA PRO A 265 -13.33 8.56 -7.93
C PRO A 265 -12.13 8.12 -7.10
N TYR A 266 -11.47 7.03 -7.48
CA TYR A 266 -10.34 6.46 -6.74
C TYR A 266 -8.97 6.84 -7.33
N LEU A 267 -8.91 7.50 -8.49
CA LEU A 267 -7.65 7.96 -9.09
C LEU A 267 -6.75 8.74 -8.13
N PRO A 268 -7.26 9.64 -7.27
CA PRO A 268 -6.44 10.32 -6.27
C PRO A 268 -5.73 9.40 -5.27
N LEU A 269 -6.21 8.16 -5.09
CA LEU A 269 -5.57 7.12 -4.28
C LEU A 269 -4.66 6.21 -5.12
N LEU A 270 -5.15 5.79 -6.29
CA LEU A 270 -4.44 4.86 -7.18
C LEU A 270 -3.14 5.46 -7.73
N LEU A 271 -3.14 6.73 -8.12
CA LEU A 271 -1.98 7.36 -8.72
C LEU A 271 -0.80 7.48 -7.73
N PRO A 272 -0.98 7.98 -6.49
CA PRO A 272 0.08 7.95 -5.48
C PRO A 272 0.58 6.55 -5.14
N PHE A 273 -0.31 5.56 -5.06
CA PHE A 273 0.08 4.16 -4.83
C PHE A 273 1.00 3.64 -5.93
N GLY A 274 0.66 3.85 -7.19
CA GLY A 274 1.52 3.47 -8.31
C GLY A 274 2.84 4.24 -8.33
N LEU A 275 2.82 5.56 -8.09
CA LEU A 275 4.02 6.38 -8.04
C LEU A 275 4.99 5.93 -6.94
N LEU A 276 4.47 5.70 -5.73
CA LEU A 276 5.26 5.27 -4.60
C LEU A 276 5.99 3.97 -4.89
N MET A 277 5.32 3.01 -5.53
CA MET A 277 5.92 1.73 -5.88
C MET A 277 7.12 1.89 -6.79
N VAL A 278 7.05 2.82 -7.75
CA VAL A 278 8.21 3.13 -8.61
C VAL A 278 9.37 3.67 -7.80
N VAL A 279 9.13 4.58 -6.85
CA VAL A 279 10.19 5.08 -5.96
C VAL A 279 10.76 3.97 -5.08
N GLY A 280 9.89 3.10 -4.55
CA GLY A 280 10.28 1.90 -3.81
C GLY A 280 11.21 1.03 -4.63
N GLY A 281 10.81 0.66 -5.84
CA GLY A 281 11.60 -0.16 -6.77
C GLY A 281 12.96 0.45 -7.13
N ILE A 282 13.06 1.78 -7.26
CA ILE A 282 14.36 2.47 -7.42
C ILE A 282 15.25 2.21 -6.21
N ASN A 283 14.76 2.46 -4.99
CA ASN A 283 15.53 2.25 -3.77
C ASN A 283 15.95 0.77 -3.59
N VAL A 284 15.07 -0.17 -3.94
CA VAL A 284 15.42 -1.60 -3.86
C VAL A 284 16.52 -1.93 -4.86
N SER A 285 16.47 -1.40 -6.08
CA SER A 285 17.51 -1.64 -7.09
C SER A 285 18.87 -1.09 -6.66
N GLU A 286 18.90 0.09 -6.02
CA GLU A 286 20.13 0.67 -5.47
C GLU A 286 20.68 -0.16 -4.30
N SER A 287 19.79 -0.69 -3.46
CA SER A 287 20.15 -1.59 -2.36
C SER A 287 20.78 -2.90 -2.87
N ALA A 288 20.21 -3.50 -3.91
CA ALA A 288 20.77 -4.70 -4.55
C ALA A 288 22.15 -4.43 -5.17
N ARG A 289 22.30 -3.28 -5.84
CA ARG A 289 23.58 -2.83 -6.40
C ARG A 289 24.64 -2.64 -5.31
N ALA A 290 24.27 -2.08 -4.16
CA ALA A 290 25.15 -1.94 -3.00
C ALA A 290 25.59 -3.30 -2.41
N ALA A 291 24.73 -4.33 -2.50
CA ALA A 291 25.06 -5.73 -2.17
C ALA A 291 25.82 -6.48 -3.30
N GLY A 292 26.21 -5.75 -4.34
CA GLY A 292 27.02 -6.23 -5.45
C GLY A 292 26.25 -6.87 -6.60
N ASP A 293 24.91 -6.87 -6.60
CA ASP A 293 24.11 -7.34 -7.74
C ASP A 293 23.55 -6.15 -8.53
N ASP A 294 24.26 -5.77 -9.60
CA ASP A 294 23.94 -4.59 -10.40
C ASP A 294 22.83 -4.87 -11.44
N TYR A 295 21.59 -4.76 -10.98
CA TYR A 295 20.41 -4.78 -11.85
C TYR A 295 20.12 -3.39 -12.40
N ARG A 296 19.82 -3.30 -13.69
CA ARG A 296 19.32 -2.06 -14.29
C ARG A 296 17.97 -1.72 -13.68
N THR A 297 17.88 -0.58 -12.99
CA THR A 297 16.66 -0.11 -12.31
C THR A 297 15.44 -0.12 -13.22
N ARG A 298 15.57 0.37 -14.46
CA ARG A 298 14.48 0.34 -15.45
C ARG A 298 13.94 -1.06 -15.68
N ASP A 299 14.80 -2.06 -15.80
CA ASP A 299 14.37 -3.44 -16.09
C ASP A 299 13.65 -4.05 -14.88
N ILE A 300 14.06 -3.69 -13.65
CA ILE A 300 13.35 -4.06 -12.41
C ILE A 300 11.93 -3.48 -12.38
N LEU A 301 11.81 -2.18 -12.65
CA LEU A 301 10.53 -1.47 -12.66
C LEU A 301 9.60 -1.95 -13.79
N LEU A 302 10.14 -2.30 -14.96
CA LEU A 302 9.37 -2.82 -16.08
C LEU A 302 8.75 -4.19 -15.76
N VAL A 303 9.52 -5.10 -15.15
CA VAL A 303 8.98 -6.40 -14.72
C VAL A 303 7.91 -6.24 -13.66
N GLU A 304 8.10 -5.33 -12.72
CA GLU A 304 7.11 -5.01 -11.70
C GLU A 304 5.80 -4.48 -12.30
N ALA A 305 5.89 -3.53 -13.22
CA ALA A 305 4.74 -2.98 -13.94
C ALA A 305 4.03 -4.07 -14.77
N LEU A 306 4.79 -4.91 -15.47
CA LEU A 306 4.25 -6.03 -16.25
C LEU A 306 3.53 -7.05 -15.37
N ALA A 307 4.13 -7.48 -14.26
CA ALA A 307 3.52 -8.42 -13.33
C ALA A 307 2.20 -7.88 -12.76
N THR A 308 2.16 -6.57 -12.47
CA THR A 308 0.97 -5.86 -11.98
C THR A 308 -0.13 -5.80 -13.06
N LEU A 309 0.23 -5.49 -14.31
CA LEU A 309 -0.69 -5.50 -15.46
C LEU A 309 -1.26 -6.89 -15.72
N VAL A 310 -0.41 -7.91 -15.73
CA VAL A 310 -0.83 -9.30 -15.92
C VAL A 310 -1.77 -9.73 -14.81
N ALA A 311 -1.47 -9.39 -13.55
CA ALA A 311 -2.39 -9.64 -12.44
C ALA A 311 -3.75 -8.98 -12.69
N GLY A 312 -3.79 -7.69 -13.03
CA GLY A 312 -5.02 -6.95 -13.28
C GLY A 312 -5.88 -7.55 -14.40
N VAL A 313 -5.29 -7.87 -15.54
CA VAL A 313 -6.01 -8.47 -16.68
C VAL A 313 -6.48 -9.90 -16.37
N CYS A 314 -5.82 -10.60 -15.44
CA CYS A 314 -6.14 -11.98 -15.06
C CYS A 314 -6.99 -12.09 -13.78
N GLY A 315 -7.60 -10.99 -13.31
CA GLY A 315 -8.55 -11.01 -12.19
C GLY A 315 -7.97 -10.63 -10.83
N GLY A 316 -6.69 -10.24 -10.76
CA GLY A 316 -6.07 -9.78 -9.53
C GLY A 316 -6.66 -8.46 -9.02
N VAL A 317 -6.39 -8.14 -7.75
CA VAL A 317 -6.79 -6.87 -7.11
C VAL A 317 -5.69 -6.24 -6.24
N ALA A 318 -4.56 -6.92 -6.07
CA ALA A 318 -3.39 -6.41 -5.36
C ALA A 318 -2.16 -6.38 -6.27
N GLN A 319 -1.40 -5.28 -6.19
CA GLN A 319 -0.25 -5.07 -7.06
C GLN A 319 1.00 -5.75 -6.55
N THR A 320 1.94 -5.98 -7.47
CA THR A 320 3.25 -6.56 -7.14
C THR A 320 4.29 -5.48 -6.96
N THR A 321 5.28 -5.76 -6.13
CA THR A 321 6.43 -4.88 -5.89
C THR A 321 7.70 -5.71 -5.62
N PRO A 322 8.89 -5.23 -5.99
CA PRO A 322 10.13 -5.79 -5.49
C PRO A 322 10.26 -5.53 -3.98
N TYR A 323 10.62 -6.55 -3.21
CA TYR A 323 10.76 -6.40 -1.76
C TYR A 323 12.11 -5.80 -1.37
N ILE A 324 12.05 -4.85 -0.44
CA ILE A 324 13.22 -4.36 0.28
C ILE A 324 13.78 -5.55 1.08
N GLY A 325 15.06 -5.87 0.89
CA GLY A 325 15.70 -6.97 1.61
C GLY A 325 16.46 -7.97 0.74
N GLN A 326 16.59 -7.74 -0.57
CA GLN A 326 17.51 -8.52 -1.42
C GLN A 326 18.90 -8.73 -0.77
N PRO A 327 19.53 -7.73 -0.12
CA PRO A 327 20.79 -7.94 0.59
C PRO A 327 20.66 -8.94 1.75
N ALA A 328 19.55 -8.93 2.49
CA ALA A 328 19.31 -9.89 3.57
C ALA A 328 19.19 -11.32 3.03
N TYR A 329 18.42 -11.53 1.94
CA TYR A 329 18.33 -12.82 1.27
C TYR A 329 19.70 -13.30 0.77
N LYS A 330 20.52 -12.38 0.25
CA LYS A 330 21.89 -12.68 -0.17
C LYS A 330 22.79 -13.09 0.99
N HIS A 331 22.71 -12.39 2.12
CA HIS A 331 23.43 -12.75 3.35
C HIS A 331 22.99 -14.11 3.91
N MET A 332 21.74 -14.52 3.67
CA MET A 332 21.22 -15.86 3.99
C MET A 332 21.70 -16.95 3.02
N GLY A 333 22.47 -16.58 2.01
CA GLY A 333 22.98 -17.49 0.97
C GLY A 333 21.94 -17.88 -0.07
N ALA A 334 20.79 -17.21 -0.12
CA ALA A 334 19.80 -17.39 -1.18
C ALA A 334 20.36 -16.89 -2.52
N ARG A 335 19.91 -17.49 -3.63
CA ARG A 335 20.37 -17.14 -4.99
C ARG A 335 19.17 -16.89 -5.88
N THR A 336 18.93 -17.74 -6.87
CA THR A 336 17.81 -17.61 -7.81
C THR A 336 16.70 -18.61 -7.57
N GLY A 337 16.97 -19.68 -6.81
CA GLY A 337 16.02 -20.77 -6.61
C GLY A 337 14.83 -20.36 -5.76
N TYR A 338 15.05 -19.49 -4.77
CA TYR A 338 14.02 -19.12 -3.81
C TYR A 338 12.85 -18.36 -4.46
N THR A 339 13.13 -17.41 -5.35
CA THR A 339 12.09 -16.66 -6.07
C THR A 339 11.31 -17.56 -7.01
N LEU A 340 11.97 -18.48 -7.72
CA LEU A 340 11.31 -19.49 -8.54
C LEU A 340 10.35 -20.37 -7.72
N LEU A 341 10.84 -20.92 -6.59
CA LEU A 341 10.02 -21.75 -5.70
C LEU A 341 8.83 -20.96 -5.16
N THR A 342 9.03 -19.71 -4.75
CA THR A 342 7.95 -18.88 -4.22
C THR A 342 6.93 -18.54 -5.30
N GLY A 343 7.39 -18.16 -6.50
CA GLY A 343 6.51 -17.91 -7.64
C GLY A 343 5.64 -19.12 -7.96
N LEU A 344 6.25 -20.32 -8.03
CA LEU A 344 5.53 -21.57 -8.27
C LEU A 344 4.53 -21.87 -7.14
N PHE A 345 4.95 -21.80 -5.88
CA PHE A 345 4.10 -22.12 -4.74
C PHE A 345 2.92 -21.15 -4.62
N VAL A 346 3.18 -19.83 -4.64
CA VAL A 346 2.13 -18.82 -4.52
C VAL A 346 1.23 -18.84 -5.76
N GLY A 347 1.82 -18.83 -6.96
CA GLY A 347 1.08 -18.82 -8.22
C GLY A 347 0.21 -20.05 -8.40
N ILE A 348 0.83 -21.23 -8.45
CA ILE A 348 0.11 -22.49 -8.66
C ILE A 348 -0.77 -22.79 -7.45
N GLY A 349 -0.30 -22.53 -6.22
CA GLY A 349 -1.12 -22.69 -5.03
C GLY A 349 -2.36 -21.78 -5.03
N GLY A 350 -2.26 -20.57 -5.59
CA GLY A 350 -3.41 -19.68 -5.79
C GLY A 350 -4.38 -20.24 -6.82
N MET A 351 -3.87 -20.83 -7.91
CA MET A 351 -4.69 -21.48 -8.94
C MET A 351 -5.39 -22.73 -8.42
N LEU A 352 -4.74 -23.51 -7.56
CA LEU A 352 -5.30 -24.74 -6.98
C LEU A 352 -6.18 -24.48 -5.75
N GLY A 353 -6.33 -23.23 -5.32
CA GLY A 353 -7.07 -22.86 -4.12
C GLY A 353 -6.39 -23.21 -2.80
N ILE A 354 -5.14 -23.69 -2.83
CA ILE A 354 -4.34 -24.01 -1.62
C ILE A 354 -4.15 -22.76 -0.78
N ILE A 355 -3.83 -21.63 -1.42
CA ILE A 355 -3.61 -20.36 -0.72
C ILE A 355 -4.91 -19.87 -0.05
N SER A 356 -6.03 -19.93 -0.74
CA SER A 356 -7.36 -19.62 -0.19
C SER A 356 -7.69 -20.55 0.99
N GLY A 357 -7.37 -21.84 0.85
CA GLY A 357 -7.55 -22.84 1.90
C GLY A 357 -6.69 -22.62 3.14
N LEU A 358 -5.52 -21.98 3.03
CA LEU A 358 -4.72 -21.56 4.19
C LEU A 358 -5.27 -20.30 4.84
N VAL A 359 -5.69 -19.33 4.02
CA VAL A 359 -6.17 -18.02 4.49
C VAL A 359 -7.48 -18.12 5.26
N GLN A 360 -8.41 -19.02 4.88
CA GLN A 360 -9.71 -19.15 5.55
C GLN A 360 -9.63 -19.53 7.05
N TRP A 361 -8.50 -20.08 7.50
CA TRP A 361 -8.31 -20.48 8.90
C TRP A 361 -7.66 -19.39 9.76
N LEU A 362 -7.25 -18.26 9.17
CA LEU A 362 -6.57 -17.20 9.88
C LEU A 362 -7.58 -16.32 10.63
N PRO A 363 -7.54 -16.29 11.98
CA PRO A 363 -8.48 -15.48 12.74
C PRO A 363 -8.16 -13.99 12.63
N LEU A 364 -9.19 -13.20 12.31
CA LEU A 364 -9.09 -11.74 12.16
C LEU A 364 -8.50 -11.07 13.42
N ALA A 365 -8.91 -11.52 14.62
CA ALA A 365 -8.41 -11.04 15.90
C ALA A 365 -6.88 -11.14 16.09
N VAL A 366 -6.22 -12.02 15.33
CA VAL A 366 -4.77 -12.28 15.43
C VAL A 366 -4.00 -11.61 14.29
N LEU A 367 -4.61 -11.49 13.11
CA LEU A 367 -4.03 -10.73 12.00
C LEU A 367 -4.05 -9.21 12.26
N ALA A 368 -5.12 -8.70 12.87
CA ALA A 368 -5.28 -7.28 13.18
C ALA A 368 -4.06 -6.67 13.94
N PRO A 369 -3.56 -7.29 15.04
CA PRO A 369 -2.33 -6.89 15.72
C PRO A 369 -1.08 -6.75 14.85
N ILE A 370 -0.91 -7.65 13.87
CA ILE A 370 0.26 -7.64 12.99
C ILE A 370 0.29 -6.35 12.18
N ILE A 371 -0.87 -5.90 11.70
CA ILE A 371 -0.98 -4.66 10.91
C ILE A 371 -0.73 -3.44 11.80
N VAL A 372 -1.19 -3.46 13.05
CA VAL A 372 -0.87 -2.40 14.02
C VAL A 372 0.65 -2.26 14.17
N TYR A 373 1.36 -3.38 14.38
CA TYR A 373 2.83 -3.35 14.43
C TYR A 373 3.44 -2.82 13.12
N VAL A 374 3.01 -3.32 11.96
CA VAL A 374 3.51 -2.88 10.65
C VAL A 374 3.28 -1.38 10.45
N SER A 375 2.15 -0.84 10.91
CA SER A 375 1.89 0.60 10.83
C SER A 375 2.89 1.43 11.64
N ILE A 376 3.22 0.98 12.85
CA ILE A 376 4.20 1.62 13.74
C ILE A 376 5.58 1.57 13.08
N ASP A 377 5.95 0.42 12.53
CA ASP A 377 7.25 0.21 11.89
C ASP A 377 7.40 1.09 10.63
N ILE A 378 6.40 1.10 9.73
CA ILE A 378 6.40 1.97 8.53
C ILE A 378 6.54 3.44 8.93
N THR A 379 5.74 3.91 9.90
CA THR A 379 5.78 5.30 10.36
C THR A 379 7.14 5.63 10.95
N THR A 380 7.70 4.75 11.78
CA THR A 380 9.02 4.95 12.41
C THR A 380 10.13 5.00 11.38
N GLN A 381 10.15 4.07 10.42
CA GLN A 381 11.14 4.03 9.35
C GLN A 381 11.07 5.27 8.46
N ALA A 382 9.87 5.79 8.18
CA ALA A 382 9.71 7.02 7.40
C ALA A 382 10.39 8.22 8.06
N PHE A 383 10.26 8.39 9.38
CA PHE A 383 10.95 9.44 10.13
C PHE A 383 12.47 9.22 10.18
N GLN A 384 12.92 7.97 10.40
CA GLN A 384 14.34 7.64 10.44
C GLN A 384 15.05 7.85 9.09
N ALA A 385 14.33 7.60 7.99
CA ALA A 385 14.84 7.75 6.63
C ALA A 385 14.81 9.20 6.11
N THR A 386 14.29 10.14 6.89
CA THR A 386 14.10 11.55 6.51
C THR A 386 14.96 12.47 7.39
N PRO A 387 15.53 13.57 6.85
CA PRO A 387 16.26 14.54 7.67
C PRO A 387 15.41 15.05 8.84
N LYS A 388 16.00 15.11 10.04
CA LYS A 388 15.29 15.48 11.28
C LYS A 388 14.57 16.83 11.19
N GLN A 389 15.16 17.80 10.49
CA GLN A 389 14.58 19.13 10.29
C GLN A 389 13.24 19.11 9.53
N HIS A 390 12.96 18.05 8.75
CA HIS A 390 11.72 17.90 7.98
C HIS A 390 10.61 17.19 8.77
N ALA A 391 10.86 16.74 10.00
CA ALA A 391 9.88 15.97 10.79
C ALA A 391 8.57 16.74 11.02
N GLY A 392 8.65 18.05 11.29
CA GLY A 392 7.45 18.89 11.46
C GLY A 392 6.58 18.94 10.20
N ALA A 393 7.21 18.96 9.02
CA ALA A 393 6.49 18.90 7.74
C ALA A 393 5.75 17.56 7.59
N MET A 394 6.40 16.44 7.96
CA MET A 394 5.78 15.11 7.91
C MET A 394 4.56 15.01 8.82
N VAL A 395 4.65 15.51 10.06
CA VAL A 395 3.53 15.51 11.02
C VAL A 395 2.34 16.30 10.48
N LEU A 396 2.58 17.46 9.86
CA LEU A 396 1.52 18.23 9.18
C LEU A 396 0.80 17.38 8.12
N GLY A 397 1.56 16.56 7.37
CA GLY A 397 1.02 15.65 6.37
C GLY A 397 0.13 14.53 6.92
N PHE A 398 0.03 14.34 8.23
CA PHE A 398 -0.86 13.33 8.82
C PHE A 398 -2.31 13.85 8.91
N LEU A 399 -2.50 15.18 9.01
CA LEU A 399 -3.82 15.77 9.19
C LEU A 399 -4.82 15.45 8.05
N PRO A 400 -4.42 15.48 6.76
CA PRO A 400 -5.29 15.01 5.69
C PRO A 400 -5.77 13.56 5.87
N SER A 401 -4.90 12.67 6.38
CA SER A 401 -5.27 11.27 6.66
C SER A 401 -6.30 11.16 7.78
N VAL A 402 -6.19 12.01 8.81
CA VAL A 402 -7.19 12.10 9.89
C VAL A 402 -8.53 12.57 9.35
N ALA A 403 -8.53 13.61 8.52
CA ALA A 403 -9.75 14.10 7.88
C ALA A 403 -10.43 13.01 7.04
N TYR A 404 -9.65 12.23 6.28
CA TYR A 404 -10.19 11.12 5.50
C TYR A 404 -10.73 9.98 6.36
N LEU A 405 -10.07 9.64 7.48
CA LEU A 405 -10.60 8.68 8.45
C LEU A 405 -11.99 9.12 8.97
N LEU A 406 -12.13 10.40 9.31
CA LEU A 406 -13.42 10.97 9.73
C LEU A 406 -14.45 10.94 8.60
N ALA A 407 -14.06 11.25 7.36
CA ALA A 407 -14.93 11.18 6.19
C ALA A 407 -15.45 9.75 5.93
N ILE A 408 -14.64 8.72 6.20
CA ILE A 408 -15.08 7.30 6.12
C ILE A 408 -16.06 6.96 7.24
N LYS A 409 -15.81 7.44 8.46
CA LYS A 409 -16.59 7.05 9.65
C LYS A 409 -17.88 7.85 9.84
N ALA A 410 -17.92 9.11 9.42
CA ALA A 410 -19.07 9.98 9.61
C ALA A 410 -20.37 9.40 9.00
N PRO A 411 -20.40 8.88 7.76
CA PRO A 411 -21.61 8.25 7.21
C PRO A 411 -22.05 6.96 7.90
N ILE A 412 -21.16 6.32 8.67
CA ILE A 412 -21.46 5.11 9.45
C ILE A 412 -22.11 5.47 10.79
N TRP A 413 -21.70 6.60 11.38
CA TRP A 413 -22.15 7.02 12.70
C TRP A 413 -23.31 8.02 12.69
N ILE A 414 -23.52 8.73 11.57
CA ILE A 414 -24.47 9.83 11.45
C ILE A 414 -25.55 9.45 10.43
N ALA A 415 -26.82 9.67 10.80
CA ALA A 415 -27.94 9.45 9.89
C ALA A 415 -27.85 10.36 8.65
N PRO A 416 -28.29 9.90 7.46
CA PRO A 416 -28.12 10.64 6.20
C PRO A 416 -28.63 12.08 6.23
N GLU A 417 -29.79 12.33 6.83
CA GLU A 417 -30.41 13.66 6.89
C GLU A 417 -29.57 14.62 7.74
N GLN A 418 -29.05 14.13 8.86
CA GLN A 418 -28.18 14.90 9.74
C GLN A 418 -26.80 15.12 9.11
N LEU A 419 -26.28 14.16 8.36
CA LEU A 419 -25.04 14.30 7.61
C LEU A 419 -25.14 15.42 6.58
N VAL A 420 -26.25 15.48 5.84
CA VAL A 420 -26.53 16.58 4.91
C VAL A 420 -26.58 17.91 5.66
N ALA A 421 -27.33 18.00 6.76
CA ALA A 421 -27.41 19.22 7.54
C ALA A 421 -26.03 19.71 8.03
N LEU A 422 -25.19 18.82 8.55
CA LEU A 422 -23.85 19.15 9.05
C LEU A 422 -22.85 19.54 7.95
N THR A 423 -23.07 19.09 6.71
CA THR A 423 -22.22 19.42 5.56
C THR A 423 -22.69 20.68 4.80
N THR A 424 -23.93 21.13 5.01
CA THR A 424 -24.46 22.31 4.30
C THR A 424 -24.73 23.52 5.20
N LYS A 425 -24.84 23.33 6.52
CA LYS A 425 -25.16 24.41 7.46
C LYS A 425 -23.96 25.33 7.65
N VAL A 426 -24.05 26.53 7.08
CA VAL A 426 -23.10 27.62 7.29
C VAL A 426 -23.45 28.37 8.57
N ASP A 427 -22.45 28.68 9.38
CA ASP A 427 -22.57 29.49 10.59
C ASP A 427 -21.59 30.69 10.56
N SER A 428 -21.47 31.44 11.65
CA SER A 428 -20.56 32.59 11.74
C SER A 428 -19.07 32.22 11.74
N HIS A 429 -18.72 30.93 11.85
CA HIS A 429 -17.34 30.45 11.87
C HIS A 429 -16.81 30.10 10.48
N GLY A 430 -17.65 30.17 9.44
CA GLY A 430 -17.25 30.02 8.04
C GLY A 430 -17.84 28.79 7.36
N LEU A 431 -17.01 28.05 6.62
CA LEU A 431 -17.45 26.85 5.90
C LEU A 431 -17.90 25.76 6.90
N PRO A 432 -18.90 24.93 6.57
CA PRO A 432 -19.34 23.87 7.47
C PRO A 432 -18.18 22.92 7.79
N GLU A 433 -17.92 22.69 9.08
CA GLU A 433 -16.76 21.91 9.53
C GLU A 433 -16.69 20.53 8.87
N LEU A 434 -17.83 19.84 8.81
CA LEU A 434 -17.87 18.50 8.21
C LEU A 434 -17.61 18.55 6.70
N ALA A 435 -18.03 19.62 5.99
CA ALA A 435 -17.69 19.80 4.59
C ALA A 435 -16.18 20.05 4.38
N VAL A 436 -15.54 20.78 5.31
CA VAL A 436 -14.09 20.99 5.32
C VAL A 436 -13.35 19.66 5.57
N VAL A 437 -13.85 18.83 6.50
CA VAL A 437 -13.31 17.48 6.76
C VAL A 437 -13.38 16.61 5.51
N PHE A 438 -14.53 16.57 4.83
CA PHE A 438 -14.69 15.82 3.59
C PHE A 438 -13.77 16.33 2.48
N ALA A 439 -13.72 17.66 2.27
CA ALA A 439 -12.81 18.25 1.29
C ALA A 439 -11.35 17.89 1.62
N LEU A 440 -10.89 18.14 2.85
CA LEU A 440 -9.52 17.82 3.27
C LEU A 440 -9.18 16.32 3.12
N GLY A 441 -10.13 15.43 3.39
CA GLY A 441 -9.97 13.99 3.20
C GLY A 441 -9.94 13.55 1.73
N ASN A 442 -10.62 14.26 0.84
CA ASN A 442 -10.65 13.93 -0.58
C ASN A 442 -9.31 14.26 -1.25
N GLY A 443 -8.62 13.24 -1.76
CA GLY A 443 -7.27 13.36 -2.31
C GLY A 443 -6.17 13.51 -1.26
N PHE A 444 -6.44 13.13 -0.01
CA PHE A 444 -5.57 13.38 1.15
C PHE A 444 -4.11 12.93 0.98
N ILE A 445 -3.83 11.87 0.20
CA ILE A 445 -2.46 11.40 -0.04
C ILE A 445 -1.67 12.47 -0.81
N ILE A 446 -2.24 12.96 -1.92
CA ILE A 446 -1.63 14.00 -2.75
C ILE A 446 -1.55 15.31 -1.96
N THR A 447 -2.60 15.65 -1.21
CA THR A 447 -2.60 16.82 -0.30
C THR A 447 -1.45 16.76 0.69
N ALA A 448 -1.29 15.64 1.39
CA ALA A 448 -0.20 15.42 2.33
C ALA A 448 1.16 15.55 1.66
N MET A 449 1.36 14.93 0.49
CA MET A 449 2.61 15.02 -0.27
C MET A 449 2.95 16.47 -0.63
N LEU A 450 1.99 17.23 -1.15
CA LEU A 450 2.22 18.63 -1.56
C LEU A 450 2.44 19.55 -0.37
N TRP A 451 1.71 19.35 0.74
CA TRP A 451 1.91 20.11 1.97
C TRP A 451 3.29 19.86 2.56
N ILE A 452 3.70 18.59 2.69
CA ILE A 452 5.03 18.24 3.16
C ILE A 452 6.09 18.84 2.22
N ALA A 453 5.92 18.73 0.90
CA ALA A 453 6.88 19.25 -0.07
C ALA A 453 7.01 20.77 -0.01
N ALA A 454 5.90 21.49 0.15
CA ALA A 454 5.90 22.95 0.31
C ALA A 454 6.62 23.37 1.60
N VAL A 455 6.31 22.73 2.72
CA VAL A 455 6.95 23.04 4.02
C VAL A 455 8.43 22.67 4.04
N VAL A 456 8.81 21.54 3.43
CA VAL A 456 10.23 21.18 3.24
C VAL A 456 10.95 22.24 2.42
N ALA A 457 10.35 22.73 1.33
CA ALA A 457 10.94 23.81 0.55
C ALA A 457 11.07 25.10 1.35
N MET A 458 10.15 25.39 2.28
CA MET A 458 10.26 26.52 3.21
C MET A 458 11.40 26.33 4.21
N ILE A 459 11.50 25.16 4.84
CA ILE A 459 12.57 24.80 5.79
C ILE A 459 13.94 24.90 5.12
N ASP A 460 14.06 24.45 3.86
CA ASP A 460 15.30 24.49 3.10
C ASP A 460 15.60 25.88 2.49
N GLY A 461 14.81 26.92 2.81
CA GLY A 461 14.99 28.29 2.31
C GLY A 461 14.65 28.48 0.82
N ARG A 462 14.04 27.49 0.16
CA ARG A 462 13.70 27.47 -1.26
C ARG A 462 12.26 27.91 -1.52
N LEU A 463 11.89 29.11 -1.06
CA LEU A 463 10.52 29.62 -1.06
C LEU A 463 9.83 29.58 -2.44
N ARG A 464 10.56 29.87 -3.52
CA ARG A 464 10.04 29.78 -4.90
C ARG A 464 9.61 28.37 -5.27
N ARG A 465 10.36 27.35 -4.83
CA ARG A 465 9.99 25.95 -5.05
C ARG A 465 8.74 25.58 -4.23
N GLY A 466 8.63 26.11 -3.00
CA GLY A 466 7.42 25.98 -2.18
C GLY A 466 6.19 26.57 -2.87
N ALA A 467 6.32 27.76 -3.46
CA ALA A 467 5.25 28.40 -4.23
C ALA A 467 4.80 27.56 -5.42
N VAL A 468 5.73 26.91 -6.15
CA VAL A 468 5.38 25.99 -7.25
C VAL A 468 4.53 24.82 -6.75
N PHE A 469 4.88 24.20 -5.62
CA PHE A 469 4.06 23.12 -5.05
C PHE A 469 2.65 23.58 -4.68
N LEU A 470 2.51 24.79 -4.12
CA LEU A 470 1.21 25.36 -3.80
C LEU A 470 0.40 25.70 -5.05
N LEU A 471 1.03 26.20 -6.13
CA LEU A 471 0.34 26.42 -7.40
C LEU A 471 -0.12 25.11 -8.06
N VAL A 472 0.69 24.05 -7.95
CA VAL A 472 0.26 22.71 -8.35
C VAL A 472 -0.93 22.26 -7.51
N ALA A 473 -0.90 22.44 -6.18
CA ALA A 473 -2.03 22.13 -5.31
C ALA A 473 -3.30 22.92 -5.67
N ALA A 474 -3.18 24.21 -6.02
CA ALA A 474 -4.29 25.01 -6.53
C ALA A 474 -4.88 24.42 -7.81
N GLY A 475 -4.02 24.04 -8.77
CA GLY A 475 -4.45 23.40 -10.01
C GLY A 475 -5.17 22.07 -9.78
N LEU A 476 -4.64 21.22 -8.89
CA LEU A 476 -5.29 19.94 -8.55
C LEU A 476 -6.60 20.14 -7.80
N THR A 477 -6.68 21.15 -6.93
CA THR A 477 -7.91 21.53 -6.20
C THR A 477 -9.02 21.94 -7.16
N LEU A 478 -8.66 22.68 -8.21
CA LEU A 478 -9.60 23.21 -9.19
C LEU A 478 -10.41 22.09 -9.88
N PHE A 479 -9.77 20.95 -10.16
CA PHE A 479 -10.41 19.78 -10.78
C PHE A 479 -10.89 18.72 -9.76
N GLY A 480 -10.76 18.97 -8.46
CA GLY A 480 -11.15 18.01 -7.43
C GLY A 480 -10.21 16.80 -7.30
N LEU A 481 -8.97 16.86 -7.81
CA LEU A 481 -7.98 15.80 -7.54
C LEU A 481 -7.51 15.82 -6.08
N ILE A 482 -7.52 17.00 -5.48
CA ILE A 482 -7.44 17.21 -4.03
C ILE A 482 -8.57 18.14 -3.62
N HIS A 483 -9.01 18.11 -2.36
CA HIS A 483 -10.09 18.96 -1.88
C HIS A 483 -11.39 18.86 -2.70
N SER A 484 -11.68 17.68 -3.23
CA SER A 484 -12.92 17.44 -3.95
C SER A 484 -14.11 17.76 -3.05
N VAL A 485 -15.03 18.56 -3.58
CA VAL A 485 -16.32 18.85 -2.95
C VAL A 485 -17.40 17.83 -3.33
N ASP A 486 -17.08 16.85 -4.18
CA ASP A 486 -17.94 15.70 -4.42
C ASP A 486 -17.88 14.77 -3.19
N PRO A 487 -19.02 14.36 -2.61
CA PRO A 487 -19.05 13.46 -1.45
C PRO A 487 -18.34 12.12 -1.68
N ARG A 488 -18.16 11.70 -2.93
CA ARG A 488 -17.47 10.47 -3.33
C ARG A 488 -15.99 10.69 -3.64
N GLY A 489 -15.48 11.91 -3.51
CA GLY A 489 -14.10 12.28 -3.86
C GLY A 489 -13.83 12.32 -5.37
N GLY A 490 -14.88 12.44 -6.18
CA GLY A 490 -14.80 12.46 -7.63
C GLY A 490 -14.08 13.70 -8.20
N ILE A 491 -13.55 13.55 -9.41
CA ILE A 491 -13.00 14.64 -10.23
C ILE A 491 -14.16 15.34 -10.94
N TYR A 492 -14.09 16.66 -11.05
CA TYR A 492 -15.12 17.46 -11.72
C TYR A 492 -14.49 18.60 -12.53
N LEU A 493 -15.31 19.20 -13.39
CA LEU A 493 -14.93 20.42 -14.09
C LEU A 493 -15.31 21.63 -13.22
N PRO A 494 -14.47 22.68 -13.12
CA PRO A 494 -14.71 23.80 -12.21
C PRO A 494 -16.05 24.51 -12.44
N TRP A 495 -16.48 24.57 -13.70
CA TRP A 495 -17.73 25.22 -14.12
C TRP A 495 -18.97 24.34 -13.92
N SER A 496 -18.84 23.06 -13.56
CA SER A 496 -19.99 22.22 -13.21
C SER A 496 -20.44 22.41 -11.75
N LEU A 497 -19.61 23.04 -10.90
CA LEU A 497 -19.94 23.27 -9.50
C LEU A 497 -20.91 24.45 -9.34
N GLN A 498 -21.85 24.31 -8.40
CA GLN A 498 -22.83 25.34 -8.04
C GLN A 498 -22.94 25.51 -6.53
N GLY A 499 -23.52 26.62 -6.09
CA GLY A 499 -23.81 26.90 -4.67
C GLY A 499 -22.59 26.77 -3.76
N LEU A 500 -22.80 26.16 -2.59
CA LEU A 500 -21.78 26.02 -1.55
C LEU A 500 -20.56 25.19 -2.01
N ALA A 501 -20.76 24.14 -2.79
CA ALA A 501 -19.68 23.32 -3.33
C ALA A 501 -18.69 24.15 -4.16
N ARG A 502 -19.22 25.05 -5.01
CA ARG A 502 -18.39 26.01 -5.76
C ARG A 502 -17.62 26.93 -4.81
N VAL A 503 -18.28 27.48 -3.78
CA VAL A 503 -17.63 28.37 -2.81
C VAL A 503 -16.47 27.67 -2.10
N ILE A 504 -16.69 26.45 -1.57
CA ILE A 504 -15.65 25.67 -0.89
C ILE A 504 -14.45 25.46 -1.83
N SER A 505 -14.68 24.96 -3.05
CA SER A 505 -13.60 24.70 -4.00
C SER A 505 -12.77 25.96 -4.30
N TRP A 506 -13.43 27.10 -4.58
CA TRP A 506 -12.72 28.35 -4.88
C TRP A 506 -11.99 28.94 -3.65
N GLN A 507 -12.48 28.73 -2.43
CA GLN A 507 -11.76 29.13 -1.21
C GLN A 507 -10.46 28.36 -1.04
N PHE A 508 -10.46 27.03 -1.25
CA PHE A 508 -9.23 26.24 -1.22
C PHE A 508 -8.25 26.62 -2.34
N VAL A 509 -8.74 26.82 -3.57
CA VAL A 509 -7.90 27.32 -4.69
C VAL A 509 -7.28 28.66 -4.34
N GLY A 510 -8.10 29.60 -3.84
CA GLY A 510 -7.67 30.94 -3.44
C GLY A 510 -6.62 30.90 -2.33
N ALA A 511 -6.79 30.04 -1.33
CA ALA A 511 -5.84 29.87 -0.23
C ALA A 511 -4.45 29.43 -0.73
N TYR A 512 -4.40 28.46 -1.65
CA TYR A 512 -3.13 28.02 -2.24
C TYR A 512 -2.47 29.10 -3.09
N VAL A 513 -3.24 29.81 -3.92
CA VAL A 513 -2.72 30.90 -4.76
C VAL A 513 -2.21 32.06 -3.90
N ALA A 514 -2.97 32.45 -2.88
CA ALA A 514 -2.59 33.50 -1.94
C ALA A 514 -1.29 33.14 -1.21
N MET A 515 -1.20 31.92 -0.66
CA MET A 515 0.02 31.45 0.01
C MET A 515 1.21 31.37 -0.95
N ALA A 516 1.01 30.91 -2.19
CA ALA A 516 2.06 30.90 -3.20
C ALA A 516 2.57 32.31 -3.50
N ALA A 517 1.67 33.28 -3.66
CA ALA A 517 2.02 34.69 -3.86
C ALA A 517 2.80 35.24 -2.65
N THR A 518 2.38 34.93 -1.43
CA THR A 518 3.12 35.30 -0.21
C THR A 518 4.54 34.73 -0.20
N LEU A 519 4.73 33.45 -0.52
CA LEU A 519 6.07 32.86 -0.59
C LEU A 519 6.93 33.48 -1.68
N LEU A 520 6.35 33.83 -2.83
CA LEU A 520 7.06 34.53 -3.90
C LEU A 520 7.51 35.92 -3.46
N LEU A 521 6.64 36.70 -2.81
CA LEU A 521 6.97 38.01 -2.26
C LEU A 521 8.06 37.93 -1.19
N LEU A 522 7.95 36.97 -0.26
CA LEU A 522 8.98 36.72 0.75
C LEU A 522 10.32 36.31 0.12
N SER A 523 10.30 35.62 -1.03
CA SER A 523 11.52 35.26 -1.77
C SER A 523 12.26 36.45 -2.41
N LEU A 524 11.65 37.64 -2.43
CA LEU A 524 12.28 38.88 -2.87
C LEU A 524 13.04 39.58 -1.75
N LEU A 525 12.80 39.21 -0.49
CA LEU A 525 13.51 39.78 0.64
C LEU A 525 14.97 39.31 0.65
N PRO A 526 15.94 40.17 1.05
CA PRO A 526 17.34 39.78 1.17
C PRO A 526 17.46 38.61 2.15
N ALA A 527 18.22 37.56 1.78
CA ALA A 527 18.49 36.46 2.67
C ALA A 527 19.09 37.00 3.98
N ARG A 528 18.44 36.73 5.12
CA ARG A 528 19.01 37.03 6.43
C ARG A 528 20.34 36.27 6.50
N LYS A 529 21.46 36.98 6.55
CA LYS A 529 22.75 36.39 6.92
C LYS A 529 22.59 35.91 8.36
N GLU A 530 22.28 34.64 8.56
CA GLU A 530 22.40 34.03 9.87
C GLU A 530 23.89 34.00 10.22
N THR A 531 24.29 34.94 11.08
CA THR A 531 25.49 34.81 11.90
C THR A 531 25.32 33.55 12.74
N LEU A 532 25.94 32.46 12.28
CA LEU A 532 26.17 31.26 13.09
C LEU A 532 26.99 31.69 14.33
N ALA A 533 26.38 31.55 15.51
CA ALA A 533 27.04 31.54 16.80
C ALA A 533 26.96 30.13 17.36
#